data_AF-A0A4V3Z080-F1
#
_entry.id   AF-A0A4V3Z080-F1
#
_cell.length_a   1.000
_cell.length_b   1.000
_cell.length_c   1.000
_cell.angle_alpha   90.00
_cell.angle_beta   90.00
_cell.angle_gamma   90.00
#
_symmetry.space_group_name_H-M   'P 1'
#
loop_
_entity.id
_entity.type
_entity.pdbx_description
1 polymer ?
#
loop_
_entity_poly.entity_id
_entity_poly.type
_entity_poly.pdbx_seq_one_letter_code
_entity_poly.pdbx_strand_id
1 'polypeptide(L)'
;MTKPTETQAQRGPRANGVQNVVQMAPFTKFSDLKSLGTIVIHTGHQADPNAENREIWQRTNNVSIQSADPITGEQEPVQSLYVSNKQLEEGGKLYQMADGDMTTKLIIHVRGSLPVQKLQRLVSELRKQAPNAAIYRGRNGDTAEPWDNLVNAVLAANDEAHQPESFPLVAGYAGFDRQSAYLIKGLLPAESMCSIYGPSGSYKSFAAVSLACHVATGKEWDGRRVEEGAVLYIAGEGGPGVSRRIRAWCDQYNRGQDVFNFYRIDMPVFMADGAQIARLNAAVNQVKEATGQPVRLIVVDTVARCFGGADENRAADMGAFINGCDTIKALTKAVILLVHHTGKNEDNGARGSSAFRAALDAEFLLKREVTDAQAFTLLCTKMKDGDEPGRRAYDLRTRVVCYDDDNDEITSLVVIADSRDPADPDELEGAGNVTMNHKALFQVIRTACEKQEGPVKRATIVKQMRAAGTWHEANGWRWFKKLNDEGVIGVNVKEKTVWVMKGAED
;
A
#
# COMPACT_ATOMS: atom_id res chain seq x y z
N MET A 1 5.13 -53.18 69.21
CA MET A 1 3.87 -52.41 69.34
C MET A 1 3.86 -51.48 68.14
N THR A 2 3.12 -51.70 67.05
CA THR A 2 1.67 -51.75 66.92
C THR A 2 1.27 -52.43 65.60
N LYS A 3 0.23 -53.26 65.65
CA LYS A 3 -0.77 -53.46 64.57
C LYS A 3 -2.03 -52.68 65.02
N PRO A 4 -2.90 -52.17 64.12
CA PRO A 4 -3.91 -52.99 63.39
C PRO A 4 -4.11 -52.60 61.89
N THR A 5 -4.14 -53.52 60.91
CA THR A 5 -5.27 -54.35 60.37
C THR A 5 -6.42 -53.52 59.76
N GLU A 6 -6.61 -53.50 58.43
CA GLU A 6 -7.37 -54.42 57.53
C GLU A 6 -8.52 -53.59 56.92
N THR A 7 -8.80 -53.59 55.61
CA THR A 7 -9.58 -54.62 54.90
C THR A 7 -9.43 -54.38 53.38
N GLN A 8 -8.74 -55.22 52.60
CA GLN A 8 -9.21 -56.39 51.83
C GLN A 8 -10.40 -56.18 50.86
N ALA A 9 -10.14 -56.33 49.56
CA ALA A 9 -10.84 -57.24 48.62
C ALA A 9 -10.14 -57.15 47.24
N GLN A 10 -9.26 -58.08 46.86
CA GLN A 10 -9.52 -59.41 46.26
C GLN A 10 -9.51 -59.44 44.72
N ARG A 11 -8.48 -60.12 44.19
CA ARG A 11 -8.49 -61.22 43.17
C ARG A 11 -7.74 -60.99 41.85
N GLY A 12 -6.68 -61.78 41.68
CA GLY A 12 -6.64 -62.83 40.64
C GLY A 12 -5.99 -62.46 39.30
N PRO A 13 -5.02 -63.25 38.79
CA PRO A 13 -4.21 -62.91 37.62
C PRO A 13 -4.94 -63.29 36.32
N ARG A 14 -4.88 -62.44 35.28
CA ARG A 14 -5.22 -62.84 33.91
C ARG A 14 -4.37 -62.16 32.84
N ALA A 15 -3.79 -63.06 32.03
CA ALA A 15 -3.56 -62.98 30.60
C ALA A 15 -2.50 -62.00 30.06
N ASN A 16 -1.41 -62.59 29.58
CA ASN A 16 -0.55 -62.07 28.53
C ASN A 16 -1.39 -61.50 27.37
N GLY A 17 -1.45 -60.17 27.28
CA GLY A 17 -1.89 -59.46 26.10
C GLY A 17 -0.66 -59.04 25.29
N VAL A 18 -0.43 -59.75 24.19
CA VAL A 18 0.53 -59.40 23.15
C VAL A 18 0.24 -57.95 22.70
N GLN A 19 1.09 -56.99 23.08
CA GLN A 19 1.11 -55.70 22.41
C GLN A 19 1.75 -55.93 21.04
N ASN A 20 0.90 -56.01 20.01
CA ASN A 20 1.31 -55.87 18.63
C ASN A 20 2.00 -54.51 18.46
N VAL A 21 3.32 -54.50 18.54
CA VAL A 21 4.15 -53.46 17.96
C VAL A 21 3.92 -53.55 16.46
N VAL A 22 3.08 -52.67 15.91
CA VAL A 22 3.03 -52.44 14.48
C VAL A 22 4.41 -51.88 14.11
N GLN A 23 5.29 -52.73 13.57
CA GLN A 23 6.51 -52.29 12.91
C GLN A 23 6.09 -51.32 11.80
N MET A 24 6.39 -50.04 11.94
CA MET A 24 6.24 -49.11 10.83
C MET A 24 7.22 -49.53 9.75
N ALA A 25 6.70 -49.89 8.57
CA ALA A 25 7.47 -50.19 7.38
C ALA A 25 8.43 -49.03 7.02
N PRO A 26 9.57 -49.30 6.37
CA PRO A 26 10.66 -48.34 6.22
C PRO A 26 10.26 -47.10 5.39
N PHE A 27 10.79 -45.96 5.82
CA PHE A 27 10.69 -44.69 5.11
C PHE A 27 11.57 -44.70 3.85
N THR A 28 10.99 -44.41 2.67
CA THR A 28 11.73 -44.34 1.39
C THR A 28 12.37 -42.96 1.20
N LYS A 29 13.68 -42.92 1.01
CA LYS A 29 14.45 -41.73 0.60
C LYS A 29 14.76 -41.79 -0.90
N PHE A 30 15.25 -40.69 -1.46
CA PHE A 30 15.69 -40.64 -2.86
C PHE A 30 16.74 -41.70 -3.21
N SER A 31 17.64 -42.04 -2.27
CA SER A 31 18.65 -43.10 -2.45
C SER A 31 18.06 -44.49 -2.62
N ASP A 32 16.80 -44.69 -2.23
CA ASP A 32 16.16 -46.00 -2.19
C ASP A 32 15.31 -46.24 -3.47
N LEU A 33 15.23 -45.24 -4.34
CA LEU A 33 14.55 -45.32 -5.64
C LEU A 33 15.40 -46.10 -6.63
N LYS A 34 14.79 -47.11 -7.26
CA LYS A 34 15.43 -47.94 -8.30
C LYS A 34 15.45 -47.28 -9.67
N SER A 35 14.55 -46.31 -9.90
CA SER A 35 14.47 -45.51 -11.11
C SER A 35 14.50 -44.04 -10.72
N LEU A 36 15.44 -43.30 -11.30
CA LEU A 36 15.60 -41.87 -11.07
C LEU A 36 15.03 -41.02 -12.21
N GLY A 37 14.64 -41.64 -13.34
CA GLY A 37 14.13 -40.93 -14.51
C GLY A 37 12.80 -40.20 -14.28
N THR A 38 11.86 -40.90 -13.62
CA THR A 38 10.57 -40.36 -13.19
C THR A 38 10.45 -40.57 -11.69
N ILE A 39 10.16 -39.50 -10.94
CA ILE A 39 10.01 -39.56 -9.48
C ILE A 39 8.61 -39.08 -9.09
N VAL A 40 7.92 -39.89 -8.28
CA VAL A 40 6.58 -39.58 -7.76
C VAL A 40 6.67 -39.16 -6.30
N ILE A 41 6.04 -38.03 -5.96
CA ILE A 41 6.06 -37.42 -4.62
C ILE A 41 4.63 -37.25 -4.11
N HIS A 42 4.34 -37.79 -2.93
CA HIS A 42 3.11 -37.53 -2.20
C HIS A 42 3.34 -36.53 -1.07
N THR A 43 2.48 -35.54 -0.97
CA THR A 43 2.53 -34.51 0.09
C THR A 43 1.12 -34.07 0.50
N GLY A 44 1.00 -33.25 1.53
CA GLY A 44 -0.28 -32.81 2.09
C GLY A 44 -0.74 -33.64 3.29
N HIS A 45 -1.76 -33.14 3.99
CA HIS A 45 -2.15 -33.69 5.29
C HIS A 45 -2.80 -35.08 5.23
N GLN A 46 -3.25 -35.53 4.04
CA GLN A 46 -3.80 -36.87 3.82
C GLN A 46 -2.83 -37.81 3.10
N ALA A 47 -1.57 -37.39 2.89
CA ALA A 47 -0.58 -38.26 2.29
C ALA A 47 -0.06 -39.28 3.32
N ASP A 48 -0.08 -40.56 2.95
CA ASP A 48 0.36 -41.65 3.82
C ASP A 48 1.90 -41.70 3.87
N PRO A 49 2.53 -41.62 5.06
CA PRO A 49 3.98 -41.73 5.20
C PRO A 49 4.51 -43.16 4.98
N ASN A 50 3.67 -44.20 5.03
CA ASN A 50 4.07 -45.59 4.81
C ASN A 50 4.26 -45.90 3.32
N ALA A 51 5.48 -46.35 2.97
CA ALA A 51 5.87 -46.67 1.60
C ALA A 51 5.08 -47.84 0.98
N GLU A 52 4.82 -48.90 1.76
CA GLU A 52 4.07 -50.08 1.27
C GLU A 52 2.62 -49.70 0.94
N ASN A 53 2.00 -48.87 1.79
CA ASN A 53 0.68 -48.33 1.50
C ASN A 53 0.72 -47.54 0.20
N ARG A 54 1.60 -46.53 0.07
CA ARG A 54 1.67 -45.74 -1.16
C ARG A 54 1.92 -46.60 -2.41
N GLU A 55 2.74 -47.65 -2.32
CA GLU A 55 2.98 -48.59 -3.41
C GLU A 55 1.71 -49.36 -3.82
N ILE A 56 0.95 -49.88 -2.85
CA ILE A 56 -0.35 -50.54 -3.10
C ILE A 56 -1.33 -49.57 -3.77
N TRP A 57 -1.40 -48.34 -3.27
CA TRP A 57 -2.25 -47.30 -3.82
C TRP A 57 -1.83 -46.92 -5.25
N GLN A 58 -0.53 -46.78 -5.51
CA GLN A 58 0.01 -46.45 -6.83
C GLN A 58 -0.29 -47.55 -7.85
N ARG A 59 -0.09 -48.83 -7.46
CA ARG A 59 -0.46 -49.98 -8.30
C ARG A 59 -1.96 -49.99 -8.61
N THR A 60 -2.80 -49.72 -7.62
CA THR A 60 -4.26 -49.65 -7.79
C THR A 60 -4.66 -48.53 -8.76
N ASN A 61 -4.06 -47.35 -8.64
CA ASN A 61 -4.31 -46.22 -9.55
C ASN A 61 -3.82 -46.53 -10.96
N ASN A 62 -2.62 -47.09 -11.13
CA ASN A 62 -2.08 -47.45 -12.44
C ASN A 62 -2.98 -48.48 -13.16
N VAL A 63 -3.52 -49.46 -12.44
CA VAL A 63 -4.50 -50.42 -12.98
C VAL A 63 -5.82 -49.72 -13.37
N SER A 64 -6.25 -48.74 -12.57
CA SER A 64 -7.48 -47.96 -12.85
C SER A 64 -7.34 -47.06 -14.08
N ILE A 65 -6.17 -46.46 -14.29
CA ILE A 65 -5.89 -45.63 -15.47
C ILE A 65 -5.89 -46.50 -16.73
N GLN A 66 -5.22 -47.66 -16.71
CA GLN A 66 -5.17 -48.58 -17.84
C GLN A 66 -6.55 -49.13 -18.25
N SER A 67 -7.51 -49.21 -17.31
CA SER A 67 -8.87 -49.67 -17.61
C SER A 67 -9.80 -48.57 -18.14
N ALA A 68 -9.48 -47.29 -17.88
CA ALA A 68 -10.29 -46.14 -18.27
C ALA A 68 -9.80 -45.43 -19.55
N ASP A 69 -8.50 -45.48 -19.88
CA ASP A 69 -7.93 -44.75 -21.02
C ASP A 69 -6.74 -45.52 -21.68
N PRO A 70 -6.93 -46.15 -22.86
CA PRO A 70 -5.92 -47.02 -23.45
C PRO A 70 -4.82 -46.28 -24.25
N ILE A 71 -4.86 -44.94 -24.34
CA ILE A 71 -3.92 -44.18 -25.16
C ILE A 71 -2.77 -43.62 -24.29
N THR A 72 -1.62 -44.31 -24.35
CA THR A 72 -0.31 -43.91 -23.79
C THR A 72 -0.26 -43.64 -22.28
N GLY A 73 -0.59 -44.66 -21.47
CA GLY A 73 -0.21 -44.66 -20.05
C GLY A 73 1.26 -45.10 -19.91
N GLU A 74 2.20 -44.16 -19.82
CA GLU A 74 3.50 -44.48 -19.20
C GLU A 74 3.19 -45.04 -17.80
N GLN A 75 3.58 -46.28 -17.52
CA GLN A 75 3.41 -46.82 -16.17
C GLN A 75 4.25 -45.99 -15.21
N GLU A 76 3.57 -45.23 -14.36
CA GLU A 76 4.24 -44.45 -13.31
C GLU A 76 5.08 -45.38 -12.43
N PRO A 77 6.23 -44.90 -11.92
CA PRO A 77 7.09 -45.69 -11.06
C PRO A 77 6.31 -46.18 -9.83
N VAL A 78 6.50 -47.46 -9.51
CA VAL A 78 5.81 -48.12 -8.40
C VAL A 78 6.30 -47.62 -7.02
N GLN A 79 7.51 -47.06 -6.96
CA GLN A 79 8.08 -46.46 -5.76
C GLN A 79 7.78 -44.96 -5.71
N SER A 80 7.31 -44.47 -4.56
CA SER A 80 7.02 -43.06 -4.35
C SER A 80 7.55 -42.51 -3.03
N LEU A 81 7.92 -41.23 -3.06
CA LEU A 81 8.43 -40.50 -1.90
C LEU A 81 7.30 -39.80 -1.15
N TYR A 82 7.50 -39.62 0.16
CA TYR A 82 6.64 -38.77 0.98
C TYR A 82 7.41 -37.54 1.44
N VAL A 83 6.83 -36.36 1.22
CA VAL A 83 7.33 -35.09 1.74
C VAL A 83 6.34 -34.56 2.76
N SER A 84 6.79 -34.53 4.02
CA SER A 84 5.97 -34.09 5.15
C SER A 84 5.80 -32.57 5.18
N ASN A 85 4.69 -32.11 5.79
CA ASN A 85 4.44 -30.68 6.00
C ASN A 85 5.54 -29.97 6.80
N LYS A 86 6.25 -30.70 7.69
CA LYS A 86 7.36 -30.18 8.50
C LYS A 86 8.61 -29.93 7.66
N GLN A 87 8.84 -30.72 6.62
CA GLN A 87 9.96 -30.48 5.69
C GLN A 87 9.73 -29.24 4.81
N LEU A 88 8.47 -28.84 4.66
CA LEU A 88 8.06 -27.66 3.91
C LEU A 88 7.93 -26.39 4.77
N GLU A 89 8.24 -26.46 6.06
CA GLU A 89 8.31 -25.29 6.96
C GLU A 89 9.66 -24.58 6.83
N GLU A 90 9.72 -23.34 7.30
CA GLU A 90 10.95 -22.57 7.35
C GLU A 90 12.05 -23.32 8.12
N GLY A 91 13.26 -23.41 7.54
CA GLY A 91 14.34 -24.26 8.07
C GLY A 91 14.19 -25.78 7.88
N GLY A 92 13.05 -26.27 7.37
CA GLY A 92 12.85 -27.68 7.03
C GLY A 92 13.73 -28.13 5.85
N LYS A 93 14.28 -29.35 5.93
CA LYS A 93 15.13 -29.94 4.89
C LYS A 93 14.38 -31.01 4.11
N LEU A 94 14.32 -30.85 2.78
CA LEU A 94 13.95 -31.94 1.89
C LEU A 94 15.10 -32.95 1.81
N TYR A 95 14.77 -34.19 1.51
CA TYR A 95 15.78 -35.19 1.18
C TYR A 95 16.48 -34.79 -0.12
N GLN A 96 17.79 -34.97 -0.17
CA GLN A 96 18.56 -34.71 -1.38
C GLN A 96 18.35 -35.81 -2.41
N MET A 97 18.17 -35.43 -3.68
CA MET A 97 18.18 -36.32 -4.83
C MET A 97 19.54 -37.01 -4.95
N ALA A 98 19.53 -38.31 -5.22
CA ALA A 98 20.76 -39.09 -5.39
C ALA A 98 21.51 -38.69 -6.67
N ASP A 99 20.75 -38.42 -7.75
CA ASP A 99 21.26 -37.88 -9.02
C ASP A 99 20.16 -37.03 -9.68
N GLY A 100 20.35 -35.70 -9.62
CA GLY A 100 19.39 -34.74 -10.15
C GLY A 100 19.37 -34.67 -11.68
N ASP A 101 20.50 -34.93 -12.34
CA ASP A 101 20.65 -34.83 -13.79
C ASP A 101 19.94 -35.98 -14.51
N MET A 102 19.85 -37.14 -13.85
CA MET A 102 19.09 -38.30 -14.33
C MET A 102 17.57 -38.12 -14.20
N THR A 103 17.11 -37.12 -13.44
CA THR A 103 15.69 -36.89 -13.21
C THR A 103 15.08 -36.06 -14.33
N THR A 104 14.25 -36.69 -15.17
CA THR A 104 13.59 -36.04 -16.31
C THR A 104 12.16 -35.63 -16.03
N LYS A 105 11.46 -36.33 -15.12
CA LYS A 105 10.06 -36.07 -14.77
C LYS A 105 9.83 -36.15 -13.25
N LEU A 106 9.10 -35.17 -12.72
CA LEU A 106 8.66 -35.12 -11.32
C LEU A 106 7.13 -35.04 -11.27
N ILE A 107 6.47 -35.99 -10.62
CA ILE A 107 5.01 -36.02 -10.48
C ILE A 107 4.65 -35.79 -9.02
N ILE A 108 3.86 -34.75 -8.74
CA ILE A 108 3.51 -34.36 -7.37
C ILE A 108 2.01 -34.59 -7.12
N HIS A 109 1.69 -35.50 -6.20
CA HIS A 109 0.34 -35.72 -5.67
C HIS A 109 0.15 -34.97 -4.35
N VAL A 110 -0.69 -33.95 -4.37
CA VAL A 110 -1.14 -33.26 -3.16
C VAL A 110 -2.39 -33.97 -2.63
N ARG A 111 -2.29 -34.57 -1.44
CA ARG A 111 -3.37 -35.29 -0.77
C ARG A 111 -3.94 -34.42 0.35
N GLY A 112 -5.20 -34.03 0.19
CA GLY A 112 -5.85 -33.04 1.05
C GLY A 112 -5.39 -31.61 0.73
N SER A 113 -5.53 -30.71 1.69
CA SER A 113 -5.07 -29.33 1.61
C SER A 113 -3.58 -29.20 1.95
N LEU A 114 -2.88 -28.35 1.18
CA LEU A 114 -1.53 -27.90 1.43
C LEU A 114 -1.45 -26.40 1.09
N PRO A 115 -0.96 -25.52 1.98
CA PRO A 115 -0.84 -24.09 1.68
C PRO A 115 0.04 -23.80 0.46
N VAL A 116 -0.32 -22.76 -0.30
CA VAL A 116 0.37 -22.38 -1.55
C VAL A 116 1.85 -22.07 -1.32
N GLN A 117 2.21 -21.46 -0.19
CA GLN A 117 3.61 -21.17 0.15
C GLN A 117 4.44 -22.44 0.32
N LYS A 118 3.87 -23.49 0.91
CA LYS A 118 4.53 -24.80 1.07
C LYS A 118 4.68 -25.51 -0.27
N LEU A 119 3.71 -25.36 -1.16
CA LEU A 119 3.77 -25.82 -2.55
C LEU A 119 4.86 -25.10 -3.36
N GLN A 120 4.93 -23.78 -3.27
CA GLN A 120 5.97 -22.98 -3.92
C GLN A 120 7.37 -23.38 -3.43
N ARG A 121 7.53 -23.57 -2.12
CA ARG A 121 8.79 -24.07 -1.53
C ARG A 121 9.17 -25.45 -2.07
N LEU A 122 8.23 -26.40 -2.10
CA LEU A 122 8.45 -27.73 -2.65
C LEU A 122 8.96 -27.65 -4.10
N VAL A 123 8.26 -26.89 -4.95
CA VAL A 123 8.63 -26.72 -6.36
C VAL A 123 10.01 -26.06 -6.51
N SER A 124 10.28 -25.02 -5.72
CA SER A 124 11.58 -24.32 -5.73
C SER A 124 12.74 -25.26 -5.34
N GLU A 125 12.58 -26.03 -4.27
CA GLU A 125 13.63 -26.97 -3.81
C GLU A 125 13.83 -28.15 -4.76
N LEU A 126 12.77 -28.63 -5.42
CA LEU A 126 12.90 -29.67 -6.45
C LEU A 126 13.61 -29.15 -7.70
N ARG A 127 13.32 -27.91 -8.13
CA ARG A 127 14.00 -27.27 -9.26
C ARG A 127 15.49 -27.04 -9.02
N LYS A 128 15.89 -26.70 -7.79
CA LYS A 128 17.31 -26.59 -7.42
C LYS A 128 18.05 -27.92 -7.56
N GLN A 129 17.37 -29.03 -7.28
CA GLN A 129 17.97 -30.36 -7.31
C GLN A 129 17.92 -31.02 -8.70
N ALA A 130 16.89 -30.75 -9.48
CA ALA A 130 16.72 -31.26 -10.85
C ALA A 130 16.23 -30.13 -11.78
N PRO A 131 17.14 -29.25 -12.26
CA PRO A 131 16.76 -28.05 -13.01
C PRO A 131 16.04 -28.37 -14.32
N ASN A 132 16.42 -29.47 -14.97
CA ASN A 132 15.90 -29.88 -16.28
C ASN A 132 14.65 -30.78 -16.21
N ALA A 133 14.21 -31.18 -15.01
CA ALA A 133 13.06 -32.07 -14.87
C ALA A 133 11.74 -31.35 -15.21
N ALA A 134 10.87 -31.97 -15.99
CA ALA A 134 9.50 -31.50 -16.16
C ALA A 134 8.67 -31.81 -14.92
N ILE A 135 7.93 -30.82 -14.39
CA ILE A 135 7.12 -30.97 -13.18
C ILE A 135 5.64 -31.09 -13.56
N TYR A 136 5.03 -32.18 -13.11
CA TYR A 136 3.65 -32.53 -13.35
C TYR A 136 2.85 -32.54 -12.05
N ARG A 137 1.57 -32.19 -12.16
CA ARG A 137 0.58 -32.35 -11.11
C ARG A 137 -0.10 -33.70 -11.28
N GLY A 138 0.03 -34.56 -10.27
CA GLY A 138 -0.67 -35.84 -10.25
C GLY A 138 -2.16 -35.65 -9.99
N ARG A 139 -3.00 -36.35 -10.76
CA ARG A 139 -4.46 -36.41 -10.57
C ARG A 139 -4.88 -37.81 -10.11
N ASN A 140 -5.93 -37.89 -9.30
CA ASN A 140 -6.36 -39.18 -8.75
C ASN A 140 -7.18 -39.93 -9.80
N GLY A 141 -6.62 -41.01 -10.33
CA GLY A 141 -7.29 -41.85 -11.32
C GLY A 141 -7.23 -41.31 -12.76
N ASP A 142 -6.48 -40.24 -12.99
CA ASP A 142 -6.25 -39.64 -14.32
C ASP A 142 -4.74 -39.46 -14.55
N THR A 143 -4.35 -39.25 -15.82
CA THR A 143 -2.98 -38.93 -16.22
C THR A 143 -2.51 -37.60 -15.61
N ALA A 144 -1.25 -37.56 -15.16
CA ALA A 144 -0.62 -36.34 -14.65
C ALA A 144 -0.52 -35.26 -15.74
N GLU A 145 -0.76 -34.00 -15.37
CA GLU A 145 -0.73 -32.86 -16.30
C GLU A 145 0.49 -31.95 -16.04
N PRO A 146 1.04 -31.26 -17.05
CA PRO A 146 2.08 -30.27 -16.85
C PRO A 146 1.65 -29.21 -15.83
N TRP A 147 2.53 -28.88 -14.87
CA TRP A 147 2.20 -27.91 -13.82
C TRP A 147 2.71 -26.50 -14.12
N ASP A 148 2.66 -26.09 -15.38
CA ASP A 148 3.34 -24.89 -15.90
C ASP A 148 2.94 -23.61 -15.18
N ASN A 149 1.66 -23.44 -14.82
CA ASN A 149 1.19 -22.23 -14.13
C ASN A 149 1.87 -21.99 -12.79
N LEU A 150 2.09 -23.04 -11.98
CA LEU A 150 2.77 -22.92 -10.69
C LEU A 150 4.29 -22.78 -10.89
N VAL A 151 4.85 -23.53 -11.84
CA VAL A 151 6.28 -23.49 -12.16
C VAL A 151 6.68 -22.10 -12.64
N ASN A 152 5.94 -21.52 -13.59
CA ASN A 152 6.19 -20.19 -14.14
C ASN A 152 6.01 -19.10 -13.06
N ALA A 153 5.02 -19.24 -12.19
CA ALA A 153 4.86 -18.32 -11.05
C ALA A 153 6.03 -18.39 -10.05
N VAL A 154 6.62 -19.58 -9.84
CA VAL A 154 7.82 -19.73 -8.99
C VAL A 154 9.07 -19.22 -9.69
N LEU A 155 9.22 -19.43 -11.00
CA LEU A 155 10.34 -18.91 -11.79
C LEU A 155 10.33 -17.38 -11.83
N ALA A 156 9.18 -16.76 -12.09
CA ALA A 156 9.03 -15.31 -12.06
C ALA A 156 9.38 -14.72 -10.68
N ALA A 157 8.98 -15.40 -9.60
CA ALA A 157 9.33 -14.99 -8.24
C ALA A 157 10.83 -15.15 -7.90
N ASN A 158 11.54 -16.08 -8.55
CA ASN A 158 12.97 -16.31 -8.34
C ASN A 158 13.86 -15.40 -9.21
N ASP A 159 13.43 -15.06 -10.44
CA ASP A 159 14.15 -14.13 -11.32
C ASP A 159 14.12 -12.69 -10.77
N GLU A 160 13.02 -12.28 -10.11
CA GLU A 160 12.95 -11.01 -9.38
C GLU A 160 13.76 -11.00 -8.06
N ALA A 161 14.21 -12.17 -7.59
CA ALA A 161 14.92 -12.36 -6.33
C ALA A 161 16.44 -12.59 -6.47
N HIS A 162 17.07 -12.16 -7.58
CA HIS A 162 18.52 -12.03 -7.63
C HIS A 162 18.97 -10.88 -6.71
N GLN A 163 19.10 -11.18 -5.41
CA GLN A 163 19.96 -10.36 -4.57
C GLN A 163 21.37 -10.41 -5.17
N PRO A 164 22.00 -9.25 -5.40
CA PRO A 164 23.33 -9.25 -5.97
C PRO A 164 24.27 -10.02 -5.02
N GLU A 165 25.06 -10.95 -5.55
CA GLU A 165 26.01 -11.77 -4.77
C GLU A 165 27.06 -10.93 -4.01
N SER A 166 27.11 -9.62 -4.29
CA SER A 166 27.91 -8.62 -3.59
C SER A 166 27.14 -7.31 -3.46
N PHE A 167 27.44 -6.53 -2.41
CA PHE A 167 26.85 -5.20 -2.25
C PHE A 167 27.35 -4.24 -3.33
N PRO A 168 26.49 -3.40 -3.92
CA PRO A 168 26.93 -2.35 -4.84
C PRO A 168 27.63 -1.24 -4.04
N LEU A 169 28.96 -1.34 -3.91
CA LEU A 169 29.76 -0.33 -3.21
C LEU A 169 30.00 0.88 -4.12
N VAL A 170 29.75 2.09 -3.59
CA VAL A 170 30.07 3.37 -4.23
C VAL A 170 31.18 4.05 -3.41
N ALA A 171 32.26 4.48 -4.07
CA ALA A 171 33.42 5.03 -3.38
C ALA A 171 33.30 6.55 -3.18
N GLY A 172 33.33 6.99 -1.91
CA GLY A 172 33.46 8.41 -1.56
C GLY A 172 32.37 9.30 -2.17
N TYR A 173 32.80 10.38 -2.83
CA TYR A 173 31.90 11.36 -3.46
C TYR A 173 31.45 10.97 -4.87
N ALA A 174 31.69 9.73 -5.34
CA ALA A 174 31.26 9.32 -6.66
C ALA A 174 29.74 9.54 -6.84
N GLY A 175 29.37 10.34 -7.84
CA GLY A 175 27.98 10.77 -8.08
C GLY A 175 27.56 12.07 -7.37
N PHE A 176 28.47 12.83 -6.76
CA PHE A 176 28.15 14.13 -6.11
C PHE A 176 27.54 15.17 -7.06
N ASP A 177 27.85 15.07 -8.35
CA ASP A 177 27.39 15.94 -9.44
C ASP A 177 26.09 15.43 -10.07
N ARG A 178 25.53 14.31 -9.56
CA ARG A 178 24.23 13.80 -10.01
C ARG A 178 23.16 14.81 -9.66
N GLN A 179 22.58 15.43 -10.69
CA GLN A 179 21.47 16.36 -10.50
C GLN A 179 20.27 15.65 -9.88
N SER A 180 19.65 16.29 -8.88
CA SER A 180 18.43 15.78 -8.24
C SER A 180 17.35 15.54 -9.30
N ALA A 181 16.97 14.27 -9.46
CA ALA A 181 15.89 13.88 -10.33
C ALA A 181 14.56 14.15 -9.61
N TYR A 182 13.58 14.66 -10.35
CA TYR A 182 12.23 14.95 -9.85
C TYR A 182 11.21 14.34 -10.79
N LEU A 183 10.21 13.68 -10.20
CA LEU A 183 8.98 13.32 -10.90
C LEU A 183 8.16 14.57 -11.22
N ILE A 184 8.06 15.49 -10.26
CA ILE A 184 7.49 16.83 -10.46
C ILE A 184 8.50 17.83 -9.92
N LYS A 185 9.03 18.69 -10.81
CA LYS A 185 10.18 19.56 -10.50
C LYS A 185 9.92 20.42 -9.25
N GLY A 186 10.80 20.27 -8.25
CA GLY A 186 10.74 21.02 -7.00
C GLY A 186 9.53 20.70 -6.11
N LEU A 187 8.85 19.57 -6.35
CA LEU A 187 7.72 19.11 -5.54
C LEU A 187 7.87 17.64 -5.17
N LEU A 188 7.94 16.73 -6.15
CA LEU A 188 8.11 15.30 -5.90
C LEU A 188 9.49 14.85 -6.40
N PRO A 189 10.47 14.61 -5.50
CA PRO A 189 11.73 13.96 -5.88
C PRO A 189 11.47 12.63 -6.58
N ALA A 190 12.37 12.19 -7.45
CA ALA A 190 12.25 10.87 -8.08
C ALA A 190 12.72 9.77 -7.09
N GLU A 191 12.26 8.53 -7.29
CA GLU A 191 12.67 7.35 -6.50
C GLU A 191 12.49 7.54 -4.98
N SER A 192 11.45 8.27 -4.57
CA SER A 192 11.29 8.76 -3.20
C SER A 192 9.98 8.31 -2.53
N MET A 193 9.91 8.41 -1.20
CA MET A 193 8.68 8.23 -0.43
C MET A 193 8.17 9.59 0.04
N CYS A 194 6.98 9.98 -0.39
CA CYS A 194 6.39 11.28 -0.10
C CYS A 194 5.03 11.12 0.57
N SER A 195 4.60 12.13 1.34
CA SER A 195 3.27 12.11 1.99
C SER A 195 2.52 13.41 1.77
N ILE A 196 1.22 13.32 1.49
CA ILE A 196 0.27 14.42 1.63
C ILE A 196 -0.62 14.09 2.83
N TYR A 197 -0.57 14.92 3.86
CA TYR A 197 -1.38 14.73 5.07
C TYR A 197 -2.25 15.95 5.38
N GLY A 198 -3.31 15.74 6.15
CA GLY A 198 -4.29 16.80 6.43
C GLY A 198 -5.57 16.28 7.10
N PRO A 199 -6.42 17.18 7.63
CA PRO A 199 -7.68 16.81 8.26
C PRO A 199 -8.62 16.02 7.33
N SER A 200 -9.59 15.30 7.91
CA SER A 200 -10.62 14.64 7.09
C SER A 200 -11.39 15.66 6.24
N GLY A 201 -11.73 15.29 5.00
CA GLY A 201 -12.42 16.17 4.07
C GLY A 201 -11.57 17.34 3.52
N SER A 202 -10.24 17.34 3.71
CA SER A 202 -9.39 18.46 3.32
C SER A 202 -9.08 18.58 1.81
N TYR A 203 -9.56 17.64 0.98
CA TYR A 203 -9.30 17.50 -0.47
C TYR A 203 -8.01 16.76 -0.88
N LYS A 204 -7.34 16.05 0.03
CA LYS A 204 -6.11 15.27 -0.29
C LYS A 204 -6.25 14.34 -1.49
N SER A 205 -7.31 13.53 -1.56
CA SER A 205 -7.52 12.62 -2.69
C SER A 205 -7.71 13.36 -4.01
N PHE A 206 -8.24 14.59 -4.01
CA PHE A 206 -8.33 15.40 -5.23
C PHE A 206 -6.96 15.93 -5.66
N ALA A 207 -6.13 16.36 -4.71
CA ALA A 207 -4.74 16.74 -5.00
C ALA A 207 -3.91 15.55 -5.49
N ALA A 208 -4.05 14.38 -4.85
CA ALA A 208 -3.36 13.16 -5.24
C ALA A 208 -3.77 12.70 -6.65
N VAL A 209 -5.07 12.71 -6.98
CA VAL A 209 -5.56 12.41 -8.34
C VAL A 209 -5.04 13.43 -9.36
N SER A 210 -5.02 14.73 -9.02
CA SER A 210 -4.47 15.76 -9.90
C SER A 210 -3.00 15.48 -10.23
N LEU A 211 -2.13 15.35 -9.23
CA LEU A 211 -0.71 15.03 -9.43
C LEU A 211 -0.54 13.75 -10.27
N ALA A 212 -1.32 12.71 -9.97
CA ALA A 212 -1.30 11.45 -10.68
C ALA A 212 -1.71 11.56 -12.15
N CYS A 213 -2.76 12.31 -12.49
CA CYS A 213 -3.16 12.53 -13.88
C CYS A 213 -2.13 13.37 -14.65
N HIS A 214 -1.51 14.37 -14.02
CA HIS A 214 -0.43 15.15 -14.62
C HIS A 214 0.79 14.27 -14.92
N VAL A 215 1.18 13.38 -14.00
CA VAL A 215 2.25 12.39 -14.23
C VAL A 215 1.91 11.44 -15.37
N ALA A 216 0.70 10.86 -15.37
CA ALA A 216 0.27 9.91 -16.39
C ALA A 216 0.17 10.52 -17.80
N THR A 217 0.07 11.85 -17.93
CA THR A 217 -0.06 12.55 -19.21
C THR A 217 1.15 13.41 -19.57
N GLY A 218 2.16 13.51 -18.70
CA GLY A 218 3.31 14.39 -18.88
C GLY A 218 2.99 15.89 -18.89
N LYS A 219 1.76 16.29 -18.56
CA LYS A 219 1.35 17.71 -18.55
C LYS A 219 1.93 18.42 -17.33
N GLU A 220 2.42 19.64 -17.54
CA GLU A 220 2.94 20.48 -16.46
C GLU A 220 1.90 20.67 -15.34
N TRP A 221 2.38 20.71 -14.11
CA TRP A 221 1.56 20.97 -12.91
C TRP A 221 2.06 22.24 -12.25
N ASP A 222 1.23 23.28 -12.15
CA ASP A 222 1.64 24.58 -11.56
C ASP A 222 2.91 25.16 -12.23
N GLY A 223 2.99 25.07 -13.56
CA GLY A 223 4.17 25.48 -14.35
C GLY A 223 5.43 24.63 -14.13
N ARG A 224 5.34 23.53 -13.37
CA ARG A 224 6.46 22.63 -13.10
C ARG A 224 6.50 21.52 -14.14
N ARG A 225 7.72 21.24 -14.63
CA ARG A 225 8.00 20.07 -15.47
C ARG A 225 7.63 18.79 -14.73
N VAL A 226 6.90 17.92 -15.42
CA VAL A 226 6.49 16.60 -14.95
C VAL A 226 7.19 15.54 -15.82
N GLU A 227 7.74 14.50 -15.20
CA GLU A 227 8.20 13.31 -15.91
C GLU A 227 7.02 12.38 -16.19
N GLU A 228 6.79 12.08 -17.47
CA GLU A 228 5.71 11.19 -17.89
C GLU A 228 6.01 9.73 -17.52
N GLY A 229 4.99 9.02 -17.05
CA GLY A 229 5.02 7.57 -16.92
C GLY A 229 3.73 7.00 -16.37
N ALA A 230 3.65 5.67 -16.32
CA ALA A 230 2.45 5.01 -15.82
C ALA A 230 2.24 5.28 -14.32
N VAL A 231 0.97 5.27 -13.92
CA VAL A 231 0.56 5.54 -12.54
C VAL A 231 -0.32 4.41 -12.03
N LEU A 232 -0.06 4.00 -10.78
CA LEU A 232 -0.88 3.03 -10.08
C LEU A 232 -1.47 3.68 -8.82
N TYR A 233 -2.79 3.83 -8.78
CA TYR A 233 -3.51 4.45 -7.67
C TYR A 233 -4.23 3.39 -6.84
N ILE A 234 -3.78 3.19 -5.60
CA ILE A 234 -4.41 2.28 -4.65
C ILE A 234 -5.48 3.06 -3.87
N ALA A 235 -6.73 2.85 -4.25
CA ALA A 235 -7.89 3.41 -3.57
C ALA A 235 -8.34 2.47 -2.44
N GLY A 236 -7.68 2.58 -1.29
CA GLY A 236 -8.03 1.87 -0.06
C GLY A 236 -9.41 2.28 0.51
N GLU A 237 -9.95 3.41 0.06
CA GLU A 237 -11.34 3.80 0.28
C GLU A 237 -11.98 4.46 -0.95
N GLY A 238 -13.29 4.31 -1.08
CA GLY A 238 -14.07 5.11 -2.04
C GLY A 238 -13.68 4.92 -3.51
N GLY A 239 -13.34 3.69 -3.93
CA GLY A 239 -12.96 3.35 -5.31
C GLY A 239 -13.79 4.03 -6.40
N PRO A 240 -15.15 3.98 -6.38
CA PRO A 240 -15.99 4.67 -7.37
C PRO A 240 -15.83 6.21 -7.40
N GLY A 241 -15.40 6.83 -6.29
CA GLY A 241 -15.18 8.27 -6.23
C GLY A 241 -13.93 8.70 -6.99
N VAL A 242 -12.89 7.87 -7.06
CA VAL A 242 -11.65 8.20 -7.77
C VAL A 242 -11.86 8.27 -9.29
N SER A 243 -12.69 7.40 -9.89
CA SER A 243 -12.95 7.43 -11.34
C SER A 243 -13.69 8.71 -11.76
N ARG A 244 -14.63 9.18 -10.92
CA ARG A 244 -15.30 10.48 -11.12
C ARG A 244 -14.32 11.66 -11.04
N ARG A 245 -13.30 11.58 -10.17
CA ARG A 245 -12.24 12.62 -10.08
C ARG A 245 -11.35 12.63 -11.32
N ILE A 246 -10.96 11.45 -11.80
CA ILE A 246 -10.20 11.31 -13.06
C ILE A 246 -11.03 11.89 -14.21
N ARG A 247 -12.31 11.53 -14.31
CA ARG A 247 -13.21 12.08 -15.34
C ARG A 247 -13.27 13.61 -15.32
N ALA A 248 -13.49 14.20 -14.15
CA ALA A 248 -13.50 15.66 -13.99
C ALA A 248 -12.16 16.31 -14.39
N TRP A 249 -11.05 15.64 -14.11
CA TRP A 249 -9.73 16.07 -14.56
C TRP A 249 -9.58 15.98 -16.08
N CYS A 250 -10.04 14.89 -16.70
CA CYS A 250 -10.03 14.71 -18.15
C CYS A 250 -10.83 15.80 -18.86
N ASP A 251 -12.02 16.13 -18.36
CA ASP A 251 -12.86 17.19 -18.92
C ASP A 251 -12.17 18.57 -18.82
N GLN A 252 -11.38 18.81 -17.75
CA GLN A 252 -10.68 20.07 -17.53
C GLN A 252 -9.37 20.19 -18.34
N TYR A 253 -8.54 19.14 -18.36
CA TYR A 253 -7.15 19.20 -18.83
C TYR A 253 -6.85 18.31 -20.04
N ASN A 254 -7.76 17.39 -20.38
CA ASN A 254 -7.55 16.39 -21.42
C ASN A 254 -8.67 16.35 -22.47
N ARG A 255 -9.45 17.44 -22.60
CA ARG A 255 -10.55 17.55 -23.59
C ARG A 255 -11.56 16.40 -23.50
N GLY A 256 -11.78 15.89 -22.29
CA GLY A 256 -12.65 14.73 -22.02
C GLY A 256 -12.07 13.37 -22.42
N GLN A 257 -10.87 13.31 -22.97
CA GLN A 257 -10.18 12.05 -23.27
C GLN A 257 -9.65 11.42 -22.00
N ASP A 258 -9.76 10.09 -21.91
CA ASP A 258 -9.30 9.35 -20.75
C ASP A 258 -7.76 9.33 -20.62
N VAL A 259 -7.26 8.96 -19.45
CA VAL A 259 -5.83 8.87 -19.13
C VAL A 259 -5.39 7.41 -19.18
N PHE A 260 -4.95 6.95 -20.35
CA PHE A 260 -4.64 5.53 -20.62
C PHE A 260 -3.50 4.95 -19.76
N ASN A 261 -2.61 5.79 -19.23
CA ASN A 261 -1.50 5.40 -18.36
C ASN A 261 -1.84 5.40 -16.86
N PHE A 262 -3.11 5.59 -16.49
CA PHE A 262 -3.56 5.64 -15.10
C PHE A 262 -4.36 4.38 -14.74
N TYR A 263 -3.81 3.56 -13.85
CA TYR A 263 -4.44 2.34 -13.36
C TYR A 263 -4.83 2.48 -11.90
N ARG A 264 -5.84 1.71 -11.49
CA ARG A 264 -6.39 1.73 -10.13
C ARG A 264 -6.44 0.34 -9.53
N ILE A 265 -6.20 0.28 -8.23
CA ILE A 265 -6.56 -0.86 -7.39
C ILE A 265 -7.65 -0.37 -6.44
N ASP A 266 -8.90 -0.81 -6.66
CA ASP A 266 -10.07 -0.40 -5.88
C ASP A 266 -10.26 -1.23 -4.59
N MET A 267 -9.15 -1.53 -3.94
CA MET A 267 -9.09 -2.21 -2.66
C MET A 267 -7.83 -1.80 -1.88
N PRO A 268 -7.84 -1.87 -0.54
CA PRO A 268 -6.63 -1.70 0.25
C PRO A 268 -5.56 -2.73 -0.13
N VAL A 269 -4.30 -2.28 -0.16
CA VAL A 269 -3.11 -3.14 -0.25
C VAL A 269 -2.34 -2.97 1.04
N PHE A 270 -2.14 -4.06 1.80
CA PHE A 270 -1.45 -3.99 3.09
C PHE A 270 0.06 -4.04 2.89
N MET A 271 0.71 -2.90 3.09
CA MET A 271 2.14 -2.75 2.77
C MET A 271 3.05 -3.62 3.65
N ALA A 272 2.62 -3.94 4.87
CA ALA A 272 3.37 -4.83 5.77
C ALA A 272 3.28 -6.33 5.40
N ASP A 273 2.39 -6.70 4.46
CA ASP A 273 2.20 -8.08 4.01
C ASP A 273 3.03 -8.35 2.75
N GLY A 274 4.11 -9.13 2.90
CA GLY A 274 5.01 -9.46 1.79
C GLY A 274 4.32 -10.17 0.60
N ALA A 275 3.25 -10.93 0.84
CA ALA A 275 2.49 -11.56 -0.25
C ALA A 275 1.68 -10.52 -1.05
N GLN A 276 1.21 -9.45 -0.39
CA GLN A 276 0.55 -8.35 -1.07
C GLN A 276 1.53 -7.44 -1.79
N ILE A 277 2.74 -7.23 -1.25
CA ILE A 277 3.82 -6.53 -1.97
C ILE A 277 4.21 -7.30 -3.25
N ALA A 278 4.31 -8.62 -3.20
CA ALA A 278 4.58 -9.43 -4.39
C ALA A 278 3.46 -9.30 -5.45
N ARG A 279 2.18 -9.31 -5.03
CA ARG A 279 1.05 -9.07 -5.96
C ARG A 279 1.04 -7.64 -6.52
N LEU A 280 1.41 -6.66 -5.69
CA LEU A 280 1.53 -5.27 -6.13
C LEU A 280 2.63 -5.13 -7.18
N ASN A 281 3.77 -5.79 -7.00
CA ASN A 281 4.84 -5.82 -8.00
C ASN A 281 4.38 -6.46 -9.31
N ALA A 282 3.66 -7.59 -9.24
CA ALA A 282 3.06 -8.21 -10.42
C ALA A 282 2.08 -7.26 -11.14
N ALA A 283 1.27 -6.50 -10.40
CA ALA A 283 0.37 -5.50 -10.98
C ALA A 283 1.15 -4.35 -11.64
N VAL A 284 2.26 -3.89 -11.05
CA VAL A 284 3.15 -2.90 -11.66
C VAL A 284 3.71 -3.40 -12.99
N ASN A 285 4.16 -4.66 -13.05
CA ASN A 285 4.65 -5.27 -14.28
C ASN A 285 3.55 -5.36 -15.35
N GLN A 286 2.33 -5.75 -14.98
CA GLN A 286 1.18 -5.77 -15.90
C GLN A 286 0.87 -4.38 -16.46
N VAL A 287 0.91 -3.34 -15.62
CA VAL A 287 0.71 -1.95 -16.07
C VAL A 287 1.83 -1.53 -17.04
N LYS A 288 3.07 -1.89 -16.73
CA LYS A 288 4.22 -1.61 -17.60
C LYS A 288 4.10 -2.30 -18.96
N GLU A 289 3.66 -3.56 -18.99
CA GLU A 289 3.41 -4.30 -20.22
C GLU A 289 2.26 -3.70 -21.03
N ALA A 290 1.16 -3.33 -20.37
CA ALA A 290 -0.02 -2.77 -21.03
C ALA A 290 0.23 -1.36 -21.62
N THR A 291 1.04 -0.55 -20.95
CA THR A 291 1.32 0.84 -21.35
C THR A 291 2.59 1.00 -22.17
N GLY A 292 3.52 0.04 -22.10
CA GLY A 292 4.88 0.19 -22.61
C GLY A 292 5.73 1.19 -21.82
N GLN A 293 5.23 1.71 -20.69
CA GLN A 293 5.90 2.72 -19.87
C GLN A 293 6.18 2.20 -18.45
N PRO A 294 7.32 2.56 -17.83
CA PRO A 294 7.54 2.25 -16.42
C PRO A 294 6.52 2.97 -15.53
N VAL A 295 6.10 2.33 -14.44
CA VAL A 295 5.32 3.01 -13.40
C VAL A 295 6.23 4.00 -12.67
N ARG A 296 5.86 5.28 -12.70
CA ARG A 296 6.64 6.37 -12.09
C ARG A 296 6.03 6.89 -10.79
N LEU A 297 4.75 6.63 -10.57
CA LEU A 297 4.03 7.02 -9.35
C LEU A 297 3.12 5.89 -8.88
N ILE A 298 3.23 5.56 -7.59
CA ILE A 298 2.29 4.70 -6.89
C ILE A 298 1.66 5.52 -5.77
N VAL A 299 0.34 5.72 -5.83
CA VAL A 299 -0.40 6.45 -4.79
C VAL A 299 -1.07 5.47 -3.85
N VAL A 300 -0.91 5.67 -2.54
CA VAL A 300 -1.57 4.88 -1.49
C VAL A 300 -2.58 5.78 -0.77
N ASP A 301 -3.86 5.66 -1.14
CA ASP A 301 -4.94 6.50 -0.62
C ASP A 301 -6.00 5.66 0.14
N THR A 302 -5.97 5.54 1.46
CA THR A 302 -5.08 6.22 2.43
C THR A 302 -4.16 5.24 3.14
N VAL A 303 -3.12 5.76 3.79
CA VAL A 303 -2.27 5.01 4.73
C VAL A 303 -3.12 4.27 5.75
N ALA A 304 -4.10 4.94 6.38
CA ALA A 304 -4.94 4.33 7.40
C ALA A 304 -5.70 3.09 6.91
N ARG A 305 -6.12 3.05 5.64
CA ARG A 305 -6.79 1.89 5.05
C ARG A 305 -5.81 0.81 4.60
N CYS A 306 -4.63 1.21 4.14
CA CYS A 306 -3.57 0.32 3.66
C CYS A 306 -2.61 -0.14 4.78
N PHE A 307 -2.82 0.31 6.02
CA PHE A 307 -2.02 -0.10 7.17
C PHE A 307 -2.37 -1.53 7.63
N GLY A 308 -3.60 -1.96 7.42
CA GLY A 308 -4.13 -3.24 7.91
C GLY A 308 -4.61 -3.20 9.36
N GLY A 309 -4.67 -4.36 10.01
CA GLY A 309 -5.15 -4.50 11.40
C GLY A 309 -4.11 -4.18 12.49
N ALA A 310 -2.97 -3.59 12.12
CA ALA A 310 -1.86 -3.27 13.03
C ALA A 310 -2.02 -1.87 13.67
N ASP A 311 -1.18 -1.54 14.65
CA ASP A 311 -1.27 -0.24 15.36
C ASP A 311 -0.31 0.78 14.74
N GLU A 312 -0.89 1.79 14.08
CA GLU A 312 -0.17 2.89 13.43
C GLU A 312 0.73 3.70 14.38
N ASN A 313 0.50 3.64 15.70
CA ASN A 313 1.31 4.32 16.70
C ASN A 313 2.52 3.49 17.16
N ARG A 314 2.50 2.17 16.96
CA ARG A 314 3.62 1.29 17.32
C ARG A 314 4.73 1.44 16.28
N ALA A 315 5.92 1.83 16.74
CA ALA A 315 7.07 2.02 15.85
C ALA A 315 7.45 0.76 15.07
N ALA A 316 7.29 -0.44 15.67
CA ALA A 316 7.55 -1.71 14.99
C ALA A 316 6.60 -1.94 13.80
N ASP A 317 5.30 -1.71 14.02
CA ASP A 317 4.25 -1.92 13.01
C ASP A 317 4.38 -0.88 11.88
N MET A 318 4.66 0.38 12.24
CA MET A 318 4.96 1.44 11.26
C MET A 318 6.24 1.13 10.47
N GLY A 319 7.27 0.59 11.13
CA GLY A 319 8.49 0.12 10.47
C GLY A 319 8.21 -0.96 9.43
N ALA A 320 7.32 -1.91 9.71
CA ALA A 320 6.93 -2.93 8.74
C ALA A 320 6.19 -2.33 7.53
N PHE A 321 5.30 -1.35 7.75
CA PHE A 321 4.64 -0.62 6.67
C PHE A 321 5.64 0.14 5.79
N ILE A 322 6.58 0.85 6.41
CA ILE A 322 7.65 1.60 5.71
C ILE A 322 8.51 0.63 4.89
N ASN A 323 8.93 -0.50 5.47
CA ASN A 323 9.74 -1.50 4.77
C ASN A 323 9.03 -2.04 3.51
N GLY A 324 7.71 -2.25 3.56
CA GLY A 324 6.93 -2.62 2.39
C GLY A 324 6.92 -1.55 1.30
N CYS A 325 6.77 -0.29 1.69
CA CYS A 325 6.85 0.85 0.79
C CYS A 325 8.26 0.99 0.17
N ASP A 326 9.32 0.82 0.97
CA ASP A 326 10.70 0.85 0.48
C ASP A 326 11.01 -0.32 -0.46
N THR A 327 10.45 -1.50 -0.19
CA THR A 327 10.60 -2.67 -1.07
C THR A 327 10.01 -2.39 -2.45
N ILE A 328 8.76 -1.92 -2.53
CA ILE A 328 8.15 -1.61 -3.83
C ILE A 328 8.84 -0.40 -4.50
N LYS A 329 9.29 0.59 -3.74
CA LYS A 329 10.08 1.73 -4.24
C LYS A 329 11.39 1.24 -4.87
N ALA A 330 12.11 0.32 -4.22
CA ALA A 330 13.36 -0.23 -4.72
C ALA A 330 13.18 -1.07 -6.00
N LEU A 331 12.10 -1.87 -6.05
CA LEU A 331 11.77 -2.71 -7.22
C LEU A 331 11.38 -1.89 -8.45
N THR A 332 10.63 -0.80 -8.23
CA THR A 332 9.98 -0.05 -9.32
C THR A 332 10.69 1.25 -9.66
N LYS A 333 11.48 1.81 -8.73
CA LYS A 333 12.02 3.17 -8.77
C LYS A 333 10.93 4.25 -8.92
N ALA A 334 9.68 3.91 -8.61
CA ALA A 334 8.57 4.83 -8.60
C ALA A 334 8.61 5.73 -7.36
N VAL A 335 7.97 6.89 -7.45
CA VAL A 335 7.61 7.69 -6.27
C VAL A 335 6.44 7.02 -5.56
N ILE A 336 6.53 6.84 -4.25
CA ILE A 336 5.43 6.36 -3.42
C ILE A 336 4.78 7.56 -2.74
N LEU A 337 3.56 7.92 -3.15
CA LEU A 337 2.81 9.04 -2.57
C LEU A 337 1.74 8.53 -1.60
N LEU A 338 1.96 8.81 -0.32
CA LEU A 338 1.13 8.34 0.78
C LEU A 338 0.11 9.42 1.17
N VAL A 339 -1.19 9.11 1.08
CA VAL A 339 -2.22 10.02 1.56
C VAL A 339 -2.55 9.69 3.01
N HIS A 340 -2.35 10.65 3.90
CA HIS A 340 -2.49 10.42 5.34
C HIS A 340 -3.37 11.45 6.05
N HIS A 341 -3.82 11.11 7.25
CA HIS A 341 -4.55 12.01 8.13
C HIS A 341 -3.59 12.73 9.08
N THR A 342 -3.97 13.91 9.54
CA THR A 342 -3.32 14.55 10.69
C THR A 342 -3.51 13.74 11.97
N GLY A 343 -2.57 13.88 12.89
CA GLY A 343 -2.74 13.42 14.27
C GLY A 343 -3.83 14.20 15.02
N LYS A 344 -4.04 13.87 16.30
CA LYS A 344 -5.00 14.60 17.17
C LYS A 344 -4.67 16.10 17.29
N ASN A 345 -3.40 16.46 17.16
CA ASN A 345 -2.95 17.84 17.02
C ASN A 345 -2.42 18.02 15.60
N GLU A 346 -3.00 18.95 14.82
CA GLU A 346 -2.61 19.18 13.42
C GLU A 346 -1.15 19.64 13.29
N ASP A 347 -0.67 20.37 14.30
CA ASP A 347 0.70 20.91 14.34
C ASP A 347 1.76 19.82 14.55
N ASN A 348 1.34 18.64 15.01
CA ASN A 348 2.24 17.50 15.24
C ASN A 348 2.49 16.67 13.96
N GLY A 349 1.94 17.09 12.82
CA GLY A 349 2.15 16.40 11.54
C GLY A 349 1.14 15.27 11.29
N ALA A 350 1.56 14.32 10.45
CA ALA A 350 0.77 13.15 10.10
C ALA A 350 0.53 12.24 11.33
N ARG A 351 -0.57 11.49 11.33
CA ARG A 351 -0.94 10.56 12.40
C ARG A 351 0.07 9.40 12.48
N GLY A 352 0.25 8.85 13.68
CA GLY A 352 1.01 7.62 13.91
C GLY A 352 2.38 7.86 14.51
N SER A 353 3.27 6.87 14.34
CA SER A 353 4.64 6.92 14.87
C SER A 353 5.49 7.99 14.19
N SER A 354 6.39 8.64 14.96
CA SER A 354 7.40 9.57 14.41
C SER A 354 8.34 8.92 13.39
N ALA A 355 8.44 7.58 13.39
CA ALA A 355 9.15 6.80 12.38
C ALA A 355 8.62 7.07 10.96
N PHE A 356 7.32 7.36 10.82
CA PHE A 356 6.71 7.68 9.53
C PHE A 356 7.34 8.92 8.90
N ARG A 357 7.27 10.07 9.60
CA ARG A 357 7.85 11.32 9.13
C ARG A 357 9.36 11.20 8.93
N ALA A 358 10.07 10.40 9.73
CA ALA A 358 11.50 10.18 9.56
C ALA A 358 11.84 9.50 8.22
N ALA A 359 11.02 8.54 7.77
CA ALA A 359 11.24 7.78 6.53
C ALA A 359 10.91 8.54 5.24
N LEU A 360 10.11 9.62 5.30
CA LEU A 360 9.72 10.39 4.13
C LEU A 360 10.88 11.23 3.56
N ASP A 361 10.97 11.33 2.25
CA ASP A 361 11.85 12.28 1.55
C ASP A 361 11.18 13.66 1.40
N ALA A 362 9.85 13.70 1.29
CA ALA A 362 9.06 14.94 1.31
C ALA A 362 7.72 14.77 2.04
N GLU A 363 7.27 15.81 2.75
CA GLU A 363 5.97 15.84 3.43
C GLU A 363 5.23 17.14 3.12
N PHE A 364 3.93 17.02 2.84
CA PHE A 364 3.06 18.14 2.49
C PHE A 364 1.81 18.18 3.37
N LEU A 365 1.60 19.30 4.03
CA LEU A 365 0.38 19.60 4.77
C LEU A 365 -0.66 20.24 3.84
N LEU A 366 -1.84 19.62 3.77
CA LEU A 366 -2.95 20.10 2.98
C LEU A 366 -4.15 20.45 3.88
N LYS A 367 -4.47 21.75 3.91
CA LYS A 367 -5.59 22.32 4.69
C LYS A 367 -6.56 23.03 3.75
N ARG A 368 -7.87 22.89 3.99
CA ARG A 368 -8.86 23.73 3.29
C ARG A 368 -8.61 25.18 3.61
N GLU A 369 -8.79 26.03 2.61
CA GLU A 369 -8.80 27.47 2.85
C GLU A 369 -10.08 27.85 3.60
N VAL A 370 -9.96 28.74 4.58
CA VAL A 370 -11.10 29.24 5.37
C VAL A 370 -11.73 30.42 4.62
N THR A 371 -12.22 30.13 3.43
CA THR A 371 -12.93 31.06 2.54
C THR A 371 -14.22 30.36 2.07
N ASP A 372 -15.19 31.12 1.55
CA ASP A 372 -16.36 30.53 0.87
C ASP A 372 -15.98 29.83 -0.46
N ALA A 373 -14.70 29.92 -0.86
CA ALA A 373 -14.17 29.28 -2.04
C ALA A 373 -13.87 27.79 -1.80
N GLN A 374 -14.10 26.97 -2.82
CA GLN A 374 -13.60 25.60 -2.85
C GLN A 374 -12.09 25.66 -3.13
N ALA A 375 -11.28 25.74 -2.08
CA ALA A 375 -9.83 25.84 -2.19
C ALA A 375 -9.10 25.09 -1.07
N PHE A 376 -7.84 24.73 -1.31
CA PHE A 376 -6.92 24.27 -0.27
C PHE A 376 -5.56 24.95 -0.37
N THR A 377 -4.87 25.02 0.75
CA THR A 377 -3.45 25.37 0.84
C THR A 377 -2.60 24.12 0.94
N LEU A 378 -1.47 24.09 0.23
CA LEU A 378 -0.44 23.06 0.26
C LEU A 378 0.85 23.70 0.80
N LEU A 379 1.36 23.16 1.89
CA LEU A 379 2.61 23.59 2.52
C LEU A 379 3.57 22.41 2.55
N CYS A 380 4.80 22.59 2.05
CA CYS A 380 5.85 21.61 2.29
C CYS A 380 6.34 21.76 3.73
N THR A 381 6.26 20.69 4.51
CA THR A 381 6.70 20.67 5.92
C THR A 381 7.98 19.87 6.12
N LYS A 382 8.46 19.19 5.07
CA LYS A 382 9.73 18.46 5.03
C LYS A 382 10.18 18.31 3.59
N MET A 383 11.44 18.64 3.30
CA MET A 383 12.16 18.24 2.09
C MET A 383 13.58 17.81 2.49
N LYS A 384 13.99 16.60 2.10
CA LYS A 384 15.29 16.04 2.52
C LYS A 384 16.47 16.61 1.74
N ASP A 385 16.42 16.50 0.41
CA ASP A 385 17.55 16.78 -0.49
C ASP A 385 17.23 17.94 -1.46
N GLY A 386 16.54 18.98 -0.96
CA GLY A 386 16.20 20.18 -1.72
C GLY A 386 15.46 21.22 -0.88
N ASP A 387 15.19 22.37 -1.48
CA ASP A 387 14.45 23.45 -0.82
C ASP A 387 12.97 23.09 -0.63
N GLU A 388 12.41 23.50 0.50
CA GLU A 388 10.99 23.37 0.78
C GLU A 388 10.23 24.43 -0.05
N PRO A 389 9.37 24.02 -1.01
CA PRO A 389 8.58 24.98 -1.76
C PRO A 389 7.64 25.73 -0.82
N GLY A 390 7.53 27.05 -1.04
CA GLY A 390 6.66 27.92 -0.27
C GLY A 390 5.20 27.49 -0.30
N ARG A 391 4.44 27.93 0.70
CA ARG A 391 3.00 27.68 0.81
C ARG A 391 2.25 28.26 -0.39
N ARG A 392 1.37 27.46 -1.01
CA ARG A 392 0.53 27.88 -2.14
C ARG A 392 -0.92 27.47 -1.95
N ALA A 393 -1.86 28.21 -2.54
CA ALA A 393 -3.27 27.84 -2.59
C ALA A 393 -3.70 27.38 -3.99
N TYR A 394 -4.61 26.43 -4.02
CA TYR A 394 -5.16 25.82 -5.22
C TYR A 394 -6.68 25.81 -5.13
N ASP A 395 -7.33 26.36 -6.15
CA ASP A 395 -8.77 26.35 -6.29
C ASP A 395 -9.25 25.00 -6.85
N LEU A 396 -10.47 24.61 -6.47
CA LEU A 396 -11.18 23.49 -7.05
C LEU A 396 -12.38 24.00 -7.84
N ARG A 397 -12.68 23.31 -8.94
CA ARG A 397 -13.84 23.61 -9.77
C ARG A 397 -14.76 22.39 -9.83
N THR A 398 -16.05 22.64 -9.67
CA THR A 398 -17.08 21.62 -9.89
C THR A 398 -17.22 21.29 -11.39
N ARG A 399 -17.30 20.00 -11.70
CA ARG A 399 -17.60 19.47 -13.02
C ARG A 399 -18.72 18.44 -12.93
N VAL A 400 -19.69 18.54 -13.83
CA VAL A 400 -20.67 17.47 -14.07
C VAL A 400 -19.94 16.36 -14.79
N VAL A 401 -19.98 15.13 -14.24
CA VAL A 401 -19.23 13.98 -14.77
C VAL A 401 -20.15 12.92 -15.38
N CYS A 402 -21.37 12.81 -14.89
CA CYS A 402 -22.43 11.96 -15.46
C CYS A 402 -23.79 12.39 -14.91
N TYR A 403 -24.84 11.69 -15.31
CA TYR A 403 -26.20 11.83 -14.80
C TYR A 403 -26.63 10.51 -14.19
N ASP A 404 -27.46 10.53 -13.15
CA ASP A 404 -28.07 9.32 -12.60
C ASP A 404 -29.36 8.94 -13.35
N ASP A 405 -30.04 7.91 -12.86
CA ASP A 405 -31.27 7.37 -13.47
C ASP A 405 -32.44 8.36 -13.42
N ASP A 406 -32.41 9.32 -12.51
CA ASP A 406 -33.39 10.41 -12.38
C ASP A 406 -33.01 11.64 -13.22
N ASN A 407 -31.92 11.54 -14.00
CA ASN A 407 -31.34 12.60 -14.82
C ASN A 407 -30.81 13.79 -13.98
N ASP A 408 -30.48 13.55 -12.71
CA ASP A 408 -29.82 14.53 -11.85
C ASP A 408 -28.31 14.56 -12.12
N GLU A 409 -27.71 15.75 -11.97
CA GLU A 409 -26.28 15.95 -12.21
C GLU A 409 -25.43 15.28 -11.14
N ILE A 410 -24.64 14.27 -11.53
CA ILE A 410 -23.55 13.76 -10.69
C ILE A 410 -22.32 14.62 -10.96
N THR A 411 -21.82 15.28 -9.91
CA THR A 411 -20.65 16.15 -9.99
C THR A 411 -19.43 15.59 -9.27
N SER A 412 -18.27 16.12 -9.64
CA SER A 412 -17.00 15.94 -8.94
C SER A 412 -16.21 17.26 -8.96
N LEU A 413 -15.15 17.34 -8.16
CA LEU A 413 -14.24 18.48 -8.14
C LEU A 413 -12.96 18.14 -8.92
N VAL A 414 -12.40 19.14 -9.57
CA VAL A 414 -11.07 19.10 -10.18
C VAL A 414 -10.20 20.21 -9.60
N VAL A 415 -8.95 19.89 -9.25
CA VAL A 415 -7.97 20.88 -8.81
C VAL A 415 -7.49 21.69 -10.00
N ILE A 416 -7.52 23.02 -9.87
CA ILE A 416 -6.91 23.92 -10.85
C ILE A 416 -5.42 24.03 -10.52
N ALA A 417 -4.58 23.40 -11.35
CA ALA A 417 -3.12 23.38 -11.22
C ALA A 417 -2.48 24.71 -11.68
N ASP A 418 -3.00 25.81 -11.15
CA ASP A 418 -2.51 27.18 -11.32
C ASP A 418 -2.59 27.82 -9.93
N SER A 419 -1.47 27.81 -9.22
CA SER A 419 -1.46 28.21 -7.82
C SER A 419 -1.51 29.73 -7.67
N ARG A 420 -2.11 30.16 -6.58
CA ARG A 420 -2.08 31.56 -6.12
C ARG A 420 -1.46 31.66 -4.74
N ASP A 421 -1.15 32.88 -4.35
CA ASP A 421 -0.85 33.15 -2.95
C ASP A 421 -2.07 32.75 -2.10
N PRO A 422 -1.83 32.04 -0.98
CA PRO A 422 -2.92 31.69 -0.07
C PRO A 422 -3.63 32.96 0.41
N ALA A 423 -4.95 32.92 0.48
CA ALA A 423 -5.71 34.01 1.08
C ALA A 423 -5.32 34.06 2.56
N ASP A 424 -4.52 35.05 2.91
CA ASP A 424 -3.70 35.10 4.11
C ASP A 424 -4.47 34.65 5.38
N PRO A 425 -4.18 33.45 5.90
CA PRO A 425 -4.64 33.04 7.23
C PRO A 425 -3.59 33.35 8.32
N ASP A 426 -2.44 33.92 7.94
CA ASP A 426 -1.16 33.94 8.66
C ASP A 426 -0.73 35.35 9.14
N GLU A 427 -1.42 36.44 8.77
CA GLU A 427 -1.27 37.75 9.45
C GLU A 427 -1.52 37.67 10.99
N LEU A 428 -2.05 36.55 11.48
CA LEU A 428 -2.30 36.27 12.88
C LEU A 428 -1.25 35.36 13.55
N GLU A 429 -0.23 34.86 12.83
CA GLU A 429 0.77 33.95 13.42
C GLU A 429 1.75 34.65 14.39
N GLY A 430 1.88 35.98 14.30
CA GLY A 430 2.56 36.79 15.32
C GLY A 430 1.72 37.06 16.59
N ALA A 431 0.40 36.86 16.51
CA ALA A 431 -0.53 37.16 17.58
C ALA A 431 -0.73 35.94 18.50
N GLY A 432 -0.23 35.99 19.73
CA GLY A 432 -0.32 34.87 20.65
C GLY A 432 -1.77 34.50 20.99
N ASN A 433 -2.15 33.20 21.02
CA ASN A 433 -3.48 32.70 21.41
C ASN A 433 -4.69 33.19 20.57
N VAL A 434 -4.59 33.16 19.24
CA VAL A 434 -5.71 33.47 18.32
C VAL A 434 -6.67 32.28 18.20
N THR A 435 -7.93 32.46 18.61
CA THR A 435 -8.99 31.43 18.48
C THR A 435 -9.74 31.50 17.14
N MET A 436 -10.55 30.50 16.78
CA MET A 436 -11.37 30.52 15.55
C MET A 436 -12.24 31.79 15.40
N ASN A 437 -12.73 32.35 16.51
CA ASN A 437 -13.53 33.58 16.48
C ASN A 437 -12.71 34.83 16.11
N HIS A 438 -11.42 34.84 16.45
CA HIS A 438 -10.51 35.91 16.03
C HIS A 438 -10.23 35.81 14.53
N LYS A 439 -10.00 34.59 14.01
CA LYS A 439 -9.83 34.35 12.57
C LYS A 439 -11.08 34.73 11.77
N ALA A 440 -12.26 34.36 12.26
CA ALA A 440 -13.54 34.75 11.65
C ALA A 440 -13.75 36.27 11.65
N LEU A 441 -13.46 36.95 12.76
CA LEU A 441 -13.55 38.41 12.84
C LEU A 441 -12.60 39.10 11.85
N PHE A 442 -11.34 38.66 11.82
CA PHE A 442 -10.31 39.20 10.93
C PHE A 442 -10.71 39.05 9.46
N GLN A 443 -11.19 37.87 9.06
CA GLN A 443 -11.61 37.61 7.68
C GLN A 443 -12.78 38.51 7.25
N VAL A 444 -13.75 38.75 8.14
CA VAL A 444 -14.90 39.64 7.86
C VAL A 444 -14.44 41.09 7.71
N ILE A 445 -13.48 41.55 8.51
CA ILE A 445 -12.88 42.88 8.37
C ILE A 445 -12.14 43.00 7.03
N ARG A 446 -11.27 42.05 6.71
CA ARG A 446 -10.47 42.02 5.47
C ARG A 446 -11.36 42.09 4.23
N THR A 447 -12.31 41.18 4.13
CA THR A 447 -13.26 41.10 3.00
C THR A 447 -14.05 42.40 2.84
N ALA A 448 -14.49 43.00 3.95
CA ALA A 448 -15.24 44.25 3.90
C ALA A 448 -14.36 45.44 3.48
N CYS A 449 -13.10 45.48 3.92
CA CYS A 449 -12.15 46.53 3.56
C CYS A 449 -11.74 46.46 2.09
N GLU A 450 -11.51 45.24 1.56
CA GLU A 450 -11.23 45.00 0.15
C GLU A 450 -12.41 45.45 -0.73
N LYS A 451 -13.64 45.13 -0.34
CA LYS A 451 -14.84 45.50 -1.11
C LYS A 451 -15.12 47.00 -1.12
N GLN A 452 -14.73 47.72 -0.06
CA GLN A 452 -15.00 49.15 0.09
C GLN A 452 -13.76 50.03 -0.20
N GLU A 453 -12.63 49.41 -0.56
CA GLU A 453 -11.32 50.07 -0.74
C GLU A 453 -10.96 51.03 0.41
N GLY A 454 -11.14 50.60 1.66
CA GLY A 454 -10.82 51.43 2.83
C GLY A 454 -11.45 50.98 4.16
N PRO A 455 -11.34 51.81 5.22
CA PRO A 455 -11.87 51.50 6.55
C PRO A 455 -13.39 51.30 6.56
N VAL A 456 -13.83 50.29 7.31
CA VAL A 456 -15.25 49.88 7.37
C VAL A 456 -15.83 50.18 8.74
N LYS A 457 -17.12 50.53 8.81
CA LYS A 457 -17.83 50.71 10.09
C LYS A 457 -17.86 49.41 10.89
N ARG A 458 -17.43 49.45 12.15
CA ARG A 458 -17.46 48.30 13.08
C ARG A 458 -18.85 47.66 13.20
N ALA A 459 -19.91 48.45 13.13
CA ALA A 459 -21.29 47.95 13.18
C ALA A 459 -21.62 47.00 12.01
N THR A 460 -21.05 47.24 10.83
CA THR A 460 -21.21 46.38 9.65
C THR A 460 -20.59 45.01 9.88
N ILE A 461 -19.38 44.98 10.45
CA ILE A 461 -18.66 43.75 10.78
C ILE A 461 -19.44 42.92 11.81
N VAL A 462 -19.91 43.55 12.89
CA VAL A 462 -20.73 42.87 13.91
C VAL A 462 -22.02 42.32 13.32
N LYS A 463 -22.69 43.07 12.42
CA LYS A 463 -23.90 42.61 11.74
C LYS A 463 -23.63 41.36 10.88
N GLN A 464 -22.53 41.34 10.14
CA GLN A 464 -22.14 40.20 9.30
C GLN A 464 -21.81 38.96 10.15
N MET A 465 -21.06 39.14 11.24
CA MET A 465 -20.76 38.02 12.16
C MET A 465 -22.00 37.48 12.88
N ARG A 466 -22.96 38.34 13.24
CA ARG A 466 -24.25 37.90 13.78
C ARG A 466 -25.04 37.07 12.78
N ALA A 467 -25.09 37.49 11.52
CA ALA A 467 -25.74 36.73 10.46
C ALA A 467 -25.08 35.37 10.22
N ALA A 468 -23.75 35.30 10.38
CA ALA A 468 -22.98 34.06 10.26
C ALA A 468 -22.97 33.18 11.52
N GLY A 469 -23.62 33.61 12.62
CA GLY A 469 -23.64 32.85 13.89
C GLY A 469 -22.30 32.81 14.64
N THR A 470 -21.34 33.66 14.29
CA THR A 470 -19.97 33.67 14.86
C THR A 470 -19.74 34.79 15.88
N TRP A 471 -20.73 35.67 16.11
CA TRP A 471 -20.65 36.76 17.08
C TRP A 471 -21.11 36.34 18.49
N HIS A 472 -20.33 36.71 19.51
CA HIS A 472 -20.70 36.52 20.91
C HIS A 472 -20.88 37.86 21.62
N GLU A 473 -22.07 38.15 22.15
CA GLU A 473 -22.38 39.48 22.71
C GLU A 473 -21.46 39.91 23.87
N ALA A 474 -21.18 39.00 24.82
CA ALA A 474 -20.32 39.33 25.96
C ALA A 474 -18.82 39.42 25.65
N ASN A 475 -18.36 38.72 24.61
CA ASN A 475 -16.93 38.45 24.38
C ASN A 475 -16.41 39.00 23.05
N GLY A 476 -17.27 39.36 22.10
CA GLY A 476 -16.87 39.75 20.75
C GLY A 476 -15.99 41.00 20.70
N TRP A 477 -16.16 41.91 21.64
CA TRP A 477 -15.29 43.09 21.78
C TRP A 477 -13.86 42.72 22.17
N ARG A 478 -13.64 41.62 22.90
CA ARG A 478 -12.31 41.15 23.30
C ARG A 478 -11.51 40.71 22.08
N TRP A 479 -12.18 40.18 21.06
CA TRP A 479 -11.54 39.79 19.81
C TRP A 479 -11.02 41.01 19.05
N PHE A 480 -11.83 42.07 18.91
CA PHE A 480 -11.39 43.34 18.33
C PHE A 480 -10.20 43.94 19.09
N LYS A 481 -10.29 43.97 20.42
CA LYS A 481 -9.21 44.50 21.26
C LYS A 481 -7.92 43.73 21.03
N LYS A 482 -7.98 42.41 21.07
CA LYS A 482 -6.82 41.56 20.88
C LYS A 482 -6.16 41.77 19.52
N LEU A 483 -6.93 41.72 18.44
CA LEU A 483 -6.39 41.90 17.09
C LEU A 483 -5.75 43.28 16.89
N ASN A 484 -6.29 44.32 17.57
CA ASN A 484 -5.71 45.65 17.56
C ASN A 484 -4.44 45.75 18.42
N ASP A 485 -4.42 45.11 19.59
CA ASP A 485 -3.26 45.07 20.48
C ASP A 485 -2.07 44.34 19.82
N GLU A 486 -2.36 43.33 18.99
CA GLU A 486 -1.38 42.55 18.22
C GLU A 486 -0.99 43.22 16.89
N GLY A 487 -1.50 44.43 16.61
CA GLY A 487 -1.13 45.20 15.42
C GLY A 487 -1.67 44.70 14.09
N VAL A 488 -2.60 43.73 14.11
CA VAL A 488 -3.14 43.07 12.90
C VAL A 488 -4.28 43.88 12.27
N ILE A 489 -5.02 44.62 13.10
CA ILE A 489 -6.07 45.55 12.65
C ILE A 489 -5.88 46.92 13.29
N GLY A 490 -6.30 47.97 12.58
CA GLY A 490 -6.40 49.31 13.14
C GLY A 490 -7.84 49.64 13.51
N VAL A 491 -8.06 50.27 14.66
CA VAL A 491 -9.39 50.69 15.13
C VAL A 491 -9.40 52.20 15.40
N ASN A 492 -10.28 52.93 14.70
CA ASN A 492 -10.56 54.34 15.01
C ASN A 492 -11.77 54.43 15.94
N VAL A 493 -11.52 54.84 17.19
CA VAL A 493 -12.56 54.93 18.23
C VAL A 493 -13.55 56.07 17.96
N LYS A 494 -13.10 57.20 17.40
CA LYS A 494 -13.95 58.37 17.13
C LYS A 494 -14.91 58.11 15.97
N GLU A 495 -14.39 57.53 14.89
CA GLU A 495 -15.16 57.25 13.67
C GLU A 495 -15.86 55.88 13.69
N LYS A 496 -15.55 55.05 14.68
CA LYS A 496 -16.05 53.67 14.84
C LYS A 496 -15.74 52.81 13.61
N THR A 497 -14.60 53.04 12.98
CA THR A 497 -14.12 52.30 11.81
C THR A 497 -13.00 51.32 12.19
N VAL A 498 -12.81 50.31 11.34
CA VAL A 498 -11.78 49.27 11.47
C VAL A 498 -11.21 48.96 10.09
N TRP A 499 -9.91 48.65 10.02
CA TRP A 499 -9.20 48.25 8.81
C TRP A 499 -8.13 47.21 9.12
N VAL A 500 -7.67 46.48 8.11
CA VAL A 500 -6.51 45.58 8.21
C VAL A 500 -5.23 46.40 8.11
N MET A 501 -4.27 46.14 8.99
CA MET A 501 -2.95 46.77 8.92
C MET A 501 -2.14 46.03 7.87
N LYS A 502 -1.70 46.70 6.80
CA LYS A 502 -0.77 46.09 5.84
C LYS A 502 0.53 45.79 6.58
N GLY A 503 1.00 44.55 6.55
CA GLY A 503 2.30 44.16 7.09
C GLY A 503 3.38 45.15 6.61
N ALA A 504 4.26 45.56 7.52
CA ALA A 504 5.39 46.40 7.16
C ALA A 504 6.23 45.64 6.13
N GLU A 505 6.27 46.15 4.90
CA GLU A 505 7.33 45.81 3.95
C GLU A 505 8.63 46.38 4.57
N ASP A 506 9.44 45.50 5.16
CA ASP A 506 10.86 45.73 5.43
C ASP A 506 11.70 44.88 4.45
#